data_AF-A0A6N1AWV0-F1
#
_entry.id   AF-A0A6N1AWV0-F1
#
_cell.length_a   1.000
_cell.length_b   1.000
_cell.length_c   1.000
_cell.angle_alpha   90.00
_cell.angle_beta   90.00
_cell.angle_gamma   90.00
#
_symmetry.space_group_name_H-M   'P 1'
#
loop_
_entity.id
_entity.type
_entity.pdbx_description
1 polymer ?
#
loop_
_entity_poly.entity_id
_entity_poly.type
_entity_poly.pdbx_seq_one_letter_code
_entity_poly.pdbx_strand_id
1 'polypeptide(L)'
;MNSKLLKSVPVDVLQRATAFLRDHMDHLMQGPAYNCPGTMQADLKTLEEILAYSTPGRLAIVLDGGLVQGVVGENLPSDLGVAIIDYDTEGLDDVDLALVRQSDGSDAEAYVTLSSIDRPGIDLNSVFSSRA
;
A
#
# COMPACT_ATOMS: atom_id res chain seq x y z
N MET A 1 -26.40 -7.60 5.20
CA MET A 1 -26.11 -6.63 6.28
C MET A 1 -25.63 -5.32 5.65
N ASN A 2 -26.06 -4.18 6.20
CA ASN A 2 -25.98 -2.86 5.57
C ASN A 2 -24.54 -2.35 5.41
N SER A 3 -24.01 -2.32 4.18
CA SER A 3 -22.72 -1.71 3.83
C SER A 3 -22.61 -0.21 4.18
N LYS A 4 -23.74 0.45 4.48
CA LYS A 4 -23.78 1.85 4.94
C LYS A 4 -23.35 2.05 6.40
N LEU A 5 -23.50 1.05 7.27
CA LEU A 5 -23.14 1.15 8.69
C LEU A 5 -21.63 0.96 8.94
N LEU A 6 -20.94 0.24 8.05
CA LEU A 6 -19.50 -0.01 8.16
C LEU A 6 -18.66 1.16 7.64
N LYS A 7 -19.20 1.98 6.73
CA LYS A 7 -18.53 3.20 6.23
C LYS A 7 -18.33 4.29 7.30
N SER A 8 -19.07 4.24 8.41
CA SER A 8 -18.95 5.18 9.52
C SER A 8 -18.06 4.68 10.66
N VAL A 9 -17.56 3.44 10.59
CA VAL A 9 -16.68 2.89 11.63
C VAL A 9 -15.24 3.32 11.31
N PRO A 10 -14.53 3.96 12.24
CA PRO A 10 -13.12 4.29 12.07
C PRO A 10 -12.26 3.06 11.77
N VAL A 11 -11.29 3.20 10.85
CA VAL A 11 -10.42 2.09 10.41
C VAL A 11 -9.65 1.46 11.58
N ASP A 12 -9.23 2.26 12.56
CA ASP A 12 -8.53 1.77 13.76
C ASP A 12 -9.42 0.88 14.65
N VAL A 13 -10.72 1.17 14.73
CA VAL A 13 -11.69 0.33 15.47
C VAL A 13 -11.87 -1.01 14.74
N LEU A 14 -11.98 -0.98 13.42
CA LEU A 14 -12.04 -2.20 12.61
C LEU A 14 -10.77 -3.03 12.75
N GLN A 15 -9.58 -2.41 12.74
CA GLN A 15 -8.30 -3.10 12.92
C GLN A 15 -8.23 -3.82 14.27
N ARG A 16 -8.64 -3.16 15.37
CA ARG A 16 -8.66 -3.76 16.71
C ARG A 16 -9.65 -4.92 16.80
N ALA A 17 -10.84 -4.78 16.24
CA ALA A 17 -11.85 -5.83 16.22
C ALA A 17 -11.36 -7.07 15.44
N THR A 18 -10.77 -6.86 14.27
CA THR A 18 -10.18 -7.93 13.45
C THR A 18 -9.03 -8.63 14.18
N ALA A 19 -8.14 -7.87 14.82
CA ALA A 19 -7.04 -8.44 15.59
C ALA A 19 -7.53 -9.30 16.77
N PHE A 20 -8.54 -8.82 17.50
CA PHE A 20 -9.16 -9.57 18.60
C PHE A 20 -9.80 -10.87 18.12
N LEU A 21 -10.57 -10.83 17.04
CA LEU A 21 -11.22 -12.02 16.49
C LEU A 21 -10.20 -13.04 15.97
N ARG A 22 -9.11 -12.58 15.34
CA ARG A 22 -8.02 -13.45 14.88
C ARG A 22 -7.35 -14.19 16.04
N ASP A 23 -6.93 -13.46 17.08
CA ASP A 23 -6.29 -14.04 18.27
C ASP A 23 -7.23 -15.05 18.97
N HIS A 24 -8.52 -14.71 19.07
CA HIS A 24 -9.52 -15.61 19.63
C HIS A 24 -9.69 -16.89 18.80
N MET A 25 -9.70 -16.77 17.46
CA MET A 25 -9.76 -17.93 16.57
C MET A 25 -8.50 -18.81 16.68
N ASP A 26 -7.31 -18.21 16.74
CA ASP A 26 -6.05 -18.95 16.88
C ASP A 26 -6.02 -19.75 18.18
N HIS A 27 -6.57 -19.21 19.28
CA HIS A 27 -6.71 -19.93 20.55
C HIS A 27 -7.76 -21.06 20.49
N LEU A 28 -8.89 -20.85 19.82
CA LEU A 28 -9.92 -21.89 19.66
C LEU A 28 -9.45 -23.08 18.81
N MET A 29 -8.59 -22.81 17.82
CA MET A 29 -8.02 -23.83 16.93
C MET A 29 -6.91 -24.68 17.57
N GLN A 30 -6.40 -24.30 18.75
CA GLN A 30 -5.40 -25.06 19.51
C GLN A 30 -6.02 -26.00 20.57
N GLY A 31 -7.34 -25.96 20.76
CA GLY A 31 -8.09 -26.89 21.64
C GLY A 31 -8.61 -28.13 20.91
N PRO A 32 -9.20 -29.12 21.63
CA PRO A 32 -9.76 -30.32 21.00
C PRO A 32 -10.86 -29.93 20.00
N ALA A 33 -10.58 -30.15 18.71
CA ALA A 33 -11.43 -29.93 17.53
C ALA A 33 -12.76 -29.20 17.81
N TYR A 34 -12.67 -27.92 18.17
CA TYR A 34 -13.85 -27.07 18.21
C TYR A 34 -14.20 -26.72 16.77
N ASN A 35 -15.38 -27.15 16.34
CA ASN A 35 -15.99 -26.59 15.13
C ASN A 35 -16.25 -25.11 15.40
N CYS A 36 -15.34 -24.24 14.93
CA CYS A 36 -15.61 -22.80 14.88
C CYS A 36 -16.97 -22.64 14.20
N PRO A 37 -17.96 -21.97 14.82
CA PRO A 37 -19.21 -21.71 14.14
C PRO A 37 -18.87 -20.93 12.86
N GLY A 38 -19.23 -21.45 11.69
CA GLY A 38 -18.83 -20.90 10.39
C GLY A 38 -19.19 -19.42 10.19
N THR A 39 -20.02 -18.87 11.07
CA THR A 39 -20.30 -17.44 11.19
C THR A 39 -19.06 -16.62 11.59
N MET A 40 -18.25 -17.05 12.57
CA MET A 40 -17.09 -16.26 13.03
C MET A 40 -15.98 -16.16 11.97
N GLN A 41 -15.73 -17.24 11.23
CA GLN A 41 -14.73 -17.22 10.16
C GLN A 41 -15.20 -16.38 8.95
N ALA A 42 -16.49 -16.43 8.64
CA ALA A 42 -17.10 -15.55 7.64
C ALA A 42 -17.07 -14.08 8.07
N ASP A 43 -17.33 -13.80 9.35
CA ASP A 43 -17.29 -12.45 9.93
C ASP A 43 -15.86 -11.88 9.91
N LEU A 44 -14.84 -12.67 10.28
CA LEU A 44 -13.44 -12.26 10.21
C LEU A 44 -13.04 -11.93 8.78
N LYS A 45 -13.35 -12.81 7.82
CA LYS A 45 -13.08 -12.58 6.40
C LYS A 45 -13.76 -11.31 5.90
N THR A 46 -15.02 -11.08 6.29
CA THR A 46 -15.77 -9.88 5.92
C THR A 46 -15.11 -8.61 6.48
N LEU A 47 -14.65 -8.64 7.73
CA LEU A 47 -13.95 -7.51 8.35
C LEU A 47 -12.59 -7.25 7.70
N GLU A 48 -11.84 -8.30 7.36
CA GLU A 48 -10.58 -8.19 6.62
C GLU A 48 -10.80 -7.58 5.23
N GLU A 49 -11.83 -8.01 4.51
CA GLU A 49 -12.22 -7.41 3.23
C GLU A 49 -12.59 -5.93 3.39
N ILE A 50 -13.44 -5.59 4.38
CA ILE A 50 -13.82 -4.19 4.64
C ILE A 50 -12.61 -3.34 4.97
N LEU A 51 -11.70 -3.85 5.82
CA LEU A 51 -10.44 -3.17 6.13
C LEU A 51 -9.60 -2.95 4.87
N ALA A 52 -9.42 -3.97 4.04
CA ALA A 52 -8.68 -3.85 2.79
C ALA A 52 -9.30 -2.78 1.85
N TYR A 53 -10.64 -2.65 1.81
CA TYR A 53 -11.33 -1.63 1.03
C TYR A 53 -11.37 -0.24 1.68
N SER A 54 -11.22 -0.15 3.00
CA SER A 54 -11.37 1.10 3.77
C SER A 54 -10.04 1.73 4.16
N THR A 55 -8.93 0.97 4.07
CA THR A 55 -7.59 1.49 4.32
C THR A 55 -7.10 2.18 3.05
N PRO A 56 -6.74 3.47 3.09
CA PRO A 56 -6.25 4.16 1.90
C PRO A 56 -4.97 3.50 1.39
N GLY A 57 -4.87 3.36 0.07
CA GLY A 57 -3.63 3.00 -0.59
C GLY A 57 -2.56 4.05 -0.30
N ARG A 58 -1.38 3.60 0.14
CA ARG A 58 -0.26 4.50 0.48
C ARG A 58 0.96 4.10 -0.33
N LEU A 59 1.55 5.11 -0.98
CA LEU A 59 2.79 5.00 -1.72
C LEU A 59 3.77 6.03 -1.14
N ALA A 60 4.98 5.61 -0.81
CA ALA A 60 6.06 6.48 -0.39
C ALA A 60 7.27 6.27 -1.30
N ILE A 61 7.88 7.38 -1.72
CA ILE A 61 9.14 7.40 -2.46
C ILE A 61 10.22 7.81 -1.45
N VAL A 62 11.20 6.94 -1.25
CA VAL A 62 12.30 7.17 -0.31
C VAL A 62 13.44 7.83 -1.07
N LEU A 63 13.83 9.02 -0.63
CA LEU A 63 14.94 9.79 -1.19
C LEU A 63 16.06 9.90 -0.16
N ASP A 64 17.31 9.76 -0.61
CA ASP A 64 18.51 10.15 0.14
C ASP A 64 19.49 10.84 -0.81
N GLY A 65 20.03 11.99 -0.37
CA GLY A 65 20.95 12.79 -1.18
C GLY A 65 20.40 13.22 -2.55
N GLY A 66 19.07 13.30 -2.73
CA GLY A 66 18.43 13.61 -4.01
C GLY A 66 18.14 12.41 -4.91
N LEU A 67 18.60 11.21 -4.53
CA LEU A 67 18.42 9.98 -5.31
C LEU A 67 17.30 9.11 -4.72
N VAL A 68 16.48 8.52 -5.59
CA VAL A 68 15.46 7.55 -5.17
C VAL A 68 16.15 6.26 -4.73
N GLN A 69 15.98 5.92 -3.46
CA GLN A 69 16.50 4.70 -2.84
C GLN A 69 15.50 3.55 -2.93
N GLY A 70 14.20 3.86 -3.03
CA GLY A 70 13.17 2.86 -3.18
C GLY A 70 11.76 3.43 -3.22
N VAL A 71 10.84 2.61 -3.71
CA VAL A 71 9.41 2.89 -3.73
C VAL A 71 8.73 1.82 -2.89
N VAL A 72 8.04 2.24 -1.82
CA VAL A 72 7.36 1.33 -0.91
C VAL A 72 5.87 1.67 -0.84
N GLY A 73 5.03 0.65 -0.64
CA GLY A 73 3.61 0.90 -0.52
C GLY A 73 2.78 -0.26 0.00
N GLU A 74 1.56 0.06 0.40
CA GLU A 74 0.59 -0.89 0.92
C GLU A 74 -0.83 -0.54 0.47
N ASN A 75 -1.68 -1.56 0.35
CA ASN A 75 -3.06 -1.42 -0.13
C ASN A 75 -3.16 -0.73 -1.50
N LEU A 76 -2.18 -0.98 -2.37
CA LEU A 76 -2.13 -0.46 -3.73
C LEU A 76 -2.63 -1.51 -4.74
N PRO A 77 -3.21 -1.07 -5.88
CA PRO A 77 -3.52 -1.97 -6.99
C PRO A 77 -2.26 -2.72 -7.45
N SER A 78 -2.39 -4.01 -7.75
CA SER A 78 -1.27 -4.84 -8.21
C SER A 78 -0.72 -4.44 -9.58
N ASP A 79 -1.50 -3.70 -10.35
CA ASP A 79 -1.18 -3.17 -11.68
C ASP A 79 -0.67 -1.72 -11.65
N LEU A 80 -0.45 -1.15 -10.45
CA LEU A 80 0.12 0.19 -10.33
C LEU A 80 1.58 0.20 -10.78
N GLY A 81 1.83 0.80 -11.94
CA GLY A 81 3.18 1.06 -12.44
C GLY A 81 3.76 2.36 -11.88
N VAL A 82 5.04 2.33 -11.49
CA VAL A 82 5.79 3.50 -11.04
C VAL A 82 7.02 3.68 -11.91
N ALA A 83 7.16 4.88 -12.48
CA ALA A 83 8.35 5.31 -13.20
C ALA A 83 8.98 6.49 -12.46
N ILE A 84 10.30 6.44 -12.29
CA ILE A 84 11.13 7.54 -11.82
C ILE A 84 11.71 8.19 -13.06
N ILE A 85 11.48 9.49 -13.24
CA ILE A 85 11.92 10.25 -14.41
C ILE A 85 12.83 11.37 -13.90
N ASP A 86 14.10 11.30 -14.26
CA ASP A 86 15.09 12.33 -13.96
C ASP A 86 15.47 13.07 -15.23
N TYR A 87 15.22 14.39 -15.23
CA TYR A 87 15.53 15.28 -16.35
C TYR A 87 16.91 15.93 -16.21
N ASP A 88 17.59 15.74 -15.08
CA ASP A 88 18.98 16.15 -14.92
C ASP A 88 19.88 15.10 -15.58
N THR A 89 20.10 15.26 -16.89
CA THR A 89 20.88 14.32 -17.71
C THR A 89 22.32 14.77 -17.94
N GLU A 90 22.77 15.85 -17.30
CA GLU A 90 24.14 16.35 -17.48
C GLU A 90 25.16 15.34 -16.92
N GLY A 91 26.10 14.90 -17.78
CA GLY A 91 27.16 13.94 -17.41
C GLY A 91 26.75 12.46 -17.51
N LEU A 92 25.60 12.18 -18.10
CA LEU A 92 25.09 10.84 -18.40
C LEU A 92 25.53 10.34 -19.79
N ASP A 93 26.84 10.37 -20.06
CA ASP A 93 27.38 10.21 -21.42
C ASP A 93 27.25 8.78 -21.99
N ASP A 94 26.96 7.78 -21.15
CA ASP A 94 26.91 6.34 -21.50
C ASP A 94 25.57 5.65 -21.15
N VAL A 95 24.48 6.40 -20.90
CA VAL A 95 23.16 5.81 -20.64
C VAL A 95 22.16 6.12 -21.75
N ASP A 96 21.38 5.11 -22.12
CA ASP A 96 20.26 5.26 -23.04
C ASP A 96 19.16 6.11 -22.38
N LEU A 97 19.07 7.37 -22.77
CA LEU A 97 18.00 8.28 -22.34
C LEU A 97 16.69 7.96 -23.07
N ALA A 98 15.57 8.07 -22.36
CA ALA A 98 14.24 7.94 -22.93
C ALA A 98 13.72 9.30 -23.40
N LEU A 99 13.03 9.32 -24.53
CA LEU A 99 12.26 10.49 -24.98
C LEU A 99 10.87 10.48 -24.33
N VAL A 100 10.62 11.44 -23.45
CA VAL A 100 9.34 11.61 -22.76
C VAL A 100 8.56 12.74 -23.41
N ARG A 101 7.37 12.41 -23.94
CA ARG A 101 6.44 13.39 -24.52
C ARG A 101 5.88 14.31 -23.43
N GLN A 102 6.11 15.61 -23.59
CA GLN A 102 5.65 16.65 -22.68
C GLN A 102 4.23 17.12 -23.02
N SER A 103 3.60 17.81 -22.07
CA SER A 103 2.22 18.29 -22.23
C SER A 103 2.02 19.33 -23.33
N ASP A 104 3.09 20.02 -23.74
CA ASP A 104 3.10 20.98 -24.84
C ASP A 104 3.32 20.33 -26.22
N GLY A 105 3.48 19.00 -26.26
CA GLY A 105 3.70 18.23 -27.47
C GLY A 105 5.18 18.05 -27.86
N SER A 106 6.11 18.68 -27.17
CA SER A 106 7.56 18.47 -27.36
C SER A 106 8.03 17.15 -26.74
N ASP A 107 9.21 16.69 -27.14
CA ASP A 107 9.89 15.55 -26.51
C ASP A 107 11.09 16.06 -25.71
N ALA A 108 11.30 15.50 -24.51
CA ALA A 108 12.44 15.79 -23.65
C ALA A 108 13.18 14.48 -23.32
N GLU A 109 14.51 14.54 -23.33
CA GLU A 109 15.35 13.43 -22.90
C GLU A 109 15.36 13.33 -21.37
N ALA A 110 15.24 12.11 -20.85
CA ALA A 110 15.26 11.84 -19.42
C ALA A 110 15.85 10.46 -19.13
N TYR A 111 16.46 10.31 -17.97
CA TYR A 111 16.78 9.01 -17.42
C TYR A 111 15.53 8.43 -16.75
N VAL A 112 15.05 7.28 -17.24
CA VAL A 112 13.80 6.67 -16.76
C VAL A 112 14.07 5.30 -16.17
N THR A 113 13.72 5.13 -14.90
CA THR A 113 13.77 3.83 -14.22
C THR A 113 12.37 3.38 -13.84
N LEU A 114 11.99 2.16 -14.26
CA LEU A 114 10.79 1.51 -13.77
C LEU A 114 11.08 0.91 -12.39
N SER A 115 10.28 1.27 -11.40
CA SER A 115 10.45 0.79 -10.02
C SER A 115 9.40 -0.25 -9.67
N SER A 116 9.83 -1.34 -9.03
CA SER A 116 8.92 -2.16 -8.24
C SER A 116 8.42 -1.35 -7.04
N ILE A 117 7.22 -1.70 -6.57
CA ILE A 117 6.71 -1.23 -5.30
C ILE A 117 6.97 -2.34 -4.28
N ASP A 118 7.88 -2.08 -3.35
CA ASP A 118 8.24 -3.05 -2.32
C ASP A 118 7.31 -2.93 -1.10
N ARG A 119 7.28 -3.99 -0.29
CA ARG A 119 6.61 -3.91 1.00
C ARG A 119 7.32 -2.89 1.89
N PRO A 120 6.59 -2.07 2.67
CA PRO A 120 7.22 -1.07 3.51
C PRO A 120 8.09 -1.72 4.60
N GLY A 121 9.37 -1.36 4.62
CA GLY A 121 10.27 -1.60 5.77
C GLY A 121 10.20 -0.51 6.84
N ILE A 122 9.38 0.52 6.61
CA ILE A 122 9.18 1.69 7.48
C ILE A 122 7.70 1.78 7.90
N ASP A 123 7.42 2.40 9.05
CA ASP A 123 6.05 2.66 9.47
C ASP A 123 5.43 3.79 8.67
N LEU A 124 4.63 3.45 7.66
CA LEU A 124 3.89 4.44 6.86
C LEU A 124 2.85 5.19 7.70
N ASN A 125 2.39 4.69 8.86
CA ASN A 125 1.51 5.50 9.70
C ASN A 125 2.23 6.76 10.19
N SER A 126 3.45 6.64 10.70
CA SER A 126 4.25 7.82 11.11
C SER A 126 4.46 8.85 9.98
N VAL A 127 4.58 8.40 8.73
CA VAL A 127 4.76 9.26 7.55
C VAL A 127 3.47 10.02 7.19
N PHE A 128 2.33 9.34 7.27
CA PHE A 128 1.04 9.91 6.85
C PHE A 128 0.22 10.52 8.00
N SER A 129 0.56 10.22 9.27
CA SER A 129 -0.07 10.80 10.47
C SER A 129 0.44 12.20 10.79
N SER A 130 1.54 12.65 10.18
CA SER A 130 2.13 13.97 10.44
C SER A 130 1.43 15.13 9.73
N ARG A 131 0.21 14.94 9.21
CA ARG A 131 -0.63 15.99 8.63
C ARG A 131 -2.06 15.88 9.11
N ALA A 132 -2.39 16.67 10.13
CA ALA A 132 -3.70 17.25 10.38
C ALA A 132 -3.51 18.77 10.48
#